data_AF-A0A8J9VKA8-F1
#
_entry.id   AF-A0A8J9VKA8-F1
#
_cell.length_a   1.000
_cell.length_b   1.000
_cell.length_c   1.000
_cell.angle_alpha   90.00
_cell.angle_beta   90.00
_cell.angle_gamma   90.00
#
_symmetry.space_group_name_H-M   'P 1'
#
loop_
_entity.id
_entity.type
_entity.pdbx_description
1 polymer ?
#
loop_
_entity_poly.entity_id
_entity_poly.type
_entity_poly.pdbx_seq_one_letter_code
_entity_poly.pdbx_strand_id
1 'polypeptide(L)'
;MKVDCQKGDIEYVSRMGKKSDKTRPIIVTLTTMGKKIELLKNKKMLQNSGTYYIKEDFPPEVLEERKKLNIQLQREREQGKKAYIKYNKLVILPEKVNSQQERQKRILSQSPETATVIEKEHKNTSKNPTKKNKMDLYLVKNKPVNTEIKSPSHQLLTKK
;
A
#
# COMPACT_ATOMS: atom_id res chain seq x y z
N MET A 1 7.39 -16.50 -3.06
CA MET A 1 7.07 -15.17 -2.46
C MET A 1 7.03 -14.16 -3.59
N LYS A 2 6.02 -13.28 -3.66
CA LYS A 2 5.95 -12.21 -4.67
C LYS A 2 6.54 -10.87 -4.16
N VAL A 3 7.33 -10.92 -3.10
CA VAL A 3 8.00 -9.76 -2.52
C VAL A 3 9.47 -9.89 -2.86
N ASP A 4 9.97 -8.97 -3.68
CA ASP A 4 11.41 -8.83 -3.94
C ASP A 4 12.07 -8.24 -2.71
N CYS A 5 13.15 -8.80 -2.17
CA CYS A 5 13.86 -8.24 -1.02
C CYS A 5 15.36 -8.24 -1.33
N GLN A 6 15.95 -7.05 -1.39
CA GLN A 6 17.37 -6.88 -1.64
C GLN A 6 18.14 -6.77 -0.32
N LYS A 7 19.47 -6.96 -0.38
CA LYS A 7 20.32 -6.86 0.82
C LYS A 7 20.21 -5.49 1.50
N GLY A 8 20.01 -4.42 0.74
CA GLY A 8 19.84 -3.05 1.27
C GLY A 8 18.51 -2.80 1.99
N ASP A 9 17.52 -3.67 1.84
CA ASP A 9 16.23 -3.55 2.54
C ASP A 9 16.30 -4.01 4.00
N ILE A 10 17.37 -4.70 4.37
CA ILE A 10 17.60 -5.26 5.69
C ILE A 10 18.65 -4.43 6.40
N GLU A 11 18.27 -3.83 7.52
CA GLU A 11 19.16 -3.03 8.35
C GLU A 11 19.90 -3.92 9.36
N TYR A 12 19.17 -4.83 10.02
CA TYR A 12 19.74 -5.67 11.07
C TYR A 12 19.02 -7.02 11.17
N VAL A 13 19.77 -8.06 11.51
CA VAL A 13 19.25 -9.42 11.74
C VAL A 13 19.93 -10.04 12.94
N SER A 14 19.14 -10.58 13.86
CA SER A 14 19.65 -11.33 15.00
C SER A 14 18.72 -12.47 15.42
N ARG A 15 19.27 -13.44 16.16
CA ARG A 15 18.47 -14.49 16.81
C ARG A 15 18.17 -14.08 18.24
N MET A 16 16.91 -14.15 18.63
CA MET A 16 16.47 -13.85 19.99
C MET A 16 16.71 -15.04 20.93
N GLY A 17 17.24 -14.78 22.13
CA GLY A 17 17.35 -15.76 23.22
C GLY A 17 18.60 -16.65 23.21
N LYS A 18 18.75 -17.46 24.27
CA LYS A 18 19.87 -18.39 24.48
C LYS A 18 19.76 -19.61 23.56
N LYS A 19 20.91 -20.18 23.17
CA LYS A 19 20.96 -21.40 22.35
C LYS A 19 20.34 -22.56 23.15
N SER A 20 19.37 -23.23 22.55
CA SER A 20 18.70 -24.42 23.08
C SER A 20 18.33 -25.35 21.92
N ASP A 21 17.72 -26.50 22.22
CA ASP A 21 17.29 -27.47 21.20
C ASP A 21 16.17 -26.95 20.30
N LYS A 22 15.45 -25.90 20.74
CA LYS A 22 14.35 -25.29 19.99
C LYS A 22 14.88 -24.19 19.06
N THR A 23 14.31 -24.11 17.86
CA THR A 23 14.64 -23.05 16.90
C THR A 23 14.33 -21.67 17.48
N ARG A 24 15.38 -20.84 17.63
CA ARG A 24 15.26 -19.47 18.10
C ARG A 24 14.56 -18.57 17.08
N PRO A 25 13.65 -17.68 17.52
CA PRO A 25 13.08 -16.64 16.66
C PRO A 25 14.17 -15.74 16.07
N ILE A 26 13.93 -15.24 14.86
CA ILE A 26 14.80 -14.28 14.18
C ILE A 26 14.12 -12.92 14.22
N ILE A 27 14.82 -11.92 14.74
CA ILE A 27 14.43 -10.52 14.67
C ILE A 27 15.07 -9.94 13.42
N VAL A 28 14.25 -9.26 12.62
CA VAL A 28 14.69 -8.57 11.41
C VAL A 28 14.22 -7.12 11.49
N THR A 29 15.19 -6.21 11.43
CA THR A 29 14.94 -4.78 11.25
C THR A 29 15.09 -4.46 9.78
N LEU A 30 14.08 -3.81 9.22
CA LEU A 30 14.03 -3.43 7.81
C LEU A 30 14.32 -1.95 7.70
N THR A 31 15.03 -1.57 6.64
CA THR A 31 15.41 -0.19 6.35
C THR A 31 14.19 0.71 6.15
N THR A 32 13.09 0.18 5.58
CA THR A 32 11.88 0.96 5.32
C THR A 32 10.61 0.30 5.87
N MET A 33 9.70 1.14 6.41
CA MET A 33 8.39 0.71 6.88
C MET A 33 7.52 0.15 5.75
N GLY A 34 7.64 0.69 4.53
CA GLY A 34 6.91 0.20 3.36
C GLY A 34 7.17 -1.29 3.12
N LYS A 35 8.44 -1.72 3.24
CA LYS A 35 8.84 -3.11 3.11
C LYS A 35 8.24 -4.00 4.19
N LYS A 36 8.25 -3.53 5.44
CA LYS A 36 7.58 -4.21 6.56
C LYS A 36 6.10 -4.46 6.25
N ILE A 37 5.38 -3.44 5.78
CA ILE A 37 3.96 -3.55 5.44
C ILE A 37 3.74 -4.54 4.29
N GLU A 38 4.57 -4.50 3.25
CA GLU A 38 4.50 -5.39 2.09
C GLU A 38 4.67 -6.87 2.49
N LEU A 39 5.68 -7.16 3.32
CA LEU A 39 5.93 -8.49 3.85
C LEU A 39 4.76 -9.00 4.70
N LEU A 40 4.22 -8.15 5.57
CA LEU A 40 3.11 -8.53 6.45
C LEU A 40 1.80 -8.75 5.71
N LYS A 41 1.55 -8.05 4.59
CA LYS A 41 0.40 -8.30 3.71
C LYS A 41 0.49 -9.68 3.05
N ASN A 42 1.69 -10.07 2.63
CA ASN A 42 1.92 -11.33 1.91
C ASN A 42 2.22 -12.54 2.82
N LYS A 43 2.31 -12.35 4.15
CA LYS A 43 2.70 -13.41 5.10
C LYS A 43 1.82 -14.67 5.08
N LYS A 44 0.56 -14.56 4.65
CA LYS A 44 -0.36 -15.71 4.54
C LYS A 44 0.17 -16.79 3.59
N MET A 45 0.94 -16.40 2.57
CA MET A 45 1.54 -17.35 1.65
C MET A 45 2.56 -18.28 2.33
N LEU A 46 3.18 -17.83 3.43
CA LEU A 46 4.13 -18.63 4.20
C LEU A 46 3.43 -19.60 5.15
N GLN A 47 2.24 -19.24 5.65
CA GLN A 47 1.48 -20.08 6.56
C GLN A 47 1.09 -21.42 5.92
N ASN A 48 0.88 -21.44 4.60
CA ASN A 48 0.58 -22.65 3.85
C ASN A 48 1.75 -23.65 3.83
N SER A 49 2.99 -23.20 4.08
CA SER A 49 4.16 -24.06 4.16
C SER A 49 4.28 -24.80 5.50
N GLY A 50 3.51 -24.41 6.53
CA GLY A 50 3.52 -25.02 7.87
C GLY A 50 4.79 -24.78 8.71
N THR A 51 5.95 -24.56 8.08
CA THR A 51 7.25 -24.47 8.77
C THR A 51 7.57 -23.08 9.31
N TYR A 52 7.11 -22.01 8.64
CA TYR A 52 7.53 -20.64 8.92
C TYR A 52 6.35 -19.71 9.14
N TYR A 53 6.49 -18.77 10.08
CA TYR A 53 5.51 -17.71 10.32
C TYR A 53 6.20 -16.38 10.60
N ILE A 54 5.50 -15.30 10.26
CA ILE A 54 5.97 -13.93 10.50
C ILE A 54 4.93 -13.21 11.36
N LYS A 55 5.38 -12.58 12.43
CA LYS A 55 4.59 -11.70 13.29
C LYS A 55 5.29 -10.35 13.42
N GLU A 56 4.52 -9.34 13.76
CA GLU A 56 5.09 -8.05 14.17
C GLU A 56 5.56 -8.13 15.61
N ASP A 57 6.65 -7.43 15.89
CA ASP A 57 7.14 -7.19 17.23
C ASP A 57 6.38 -6.01 17.85
N PHE A 58 5.84 -6.21 19.05
CA PHE A 58 5.02 -5.23 19.76
C PHE A 58 5.49 -5.11 21.21
N PRO A 59 5.36 -3.92 21.83
CA PRO A 59 5.63 -3.77 23.25
C PRO A 59 4.68 -4.65 24.10
N PRO A 60 5.10 -5.03 25.32
CA PRO A 60 4.38 -5.98 26.17
C PRO A 60 2.94 -5.57 26.46
N GLU A 61 2.70 -4.28 26.70
CA GLU A 61 1.37 -3.71 26.97
C GLU A 61 0.37 -4.03 25.83
N VAL A 62 0.79 -3.82 24.58
CA VAL A 62 -0.03 -4.09 23.39
C VAL A 62 -0.27 -5.60 23.22
N LEU A 63 0.70 -6.44 23.60
CA LEU A 63 0.54 -7.90 23.55
C LEU A 63 -0.51 -8.39 24.54
N GLU A 64 -0.54 -7.82 25.75
CA GLU A 64 -1.53 -8.16 26.77
C GLU A 64 -2.94 -7.76 26.38
N GLU A 65 -3.13 -6.54 25.88
CA GLU A 65 -4.42 -6.07 25.35
C GLU A 65 -4.89 -6.97 24.21
N ARG A 66 -4.00 -7.33 23.29
CA ARG A 66 -4.33 -8.21 22.17
C ARG A 66 -4.68 -9.63 22.60
N LYS A 67 -4.09 -10.17 23.67
CA LYS A 67 -4.50 -11.47 24.22
C LYS A 67 -5.97 -11.44 24.65
N LYS A 68 -6.38 -10.38 25.37
CA LYS A 68 -7.77 -10.18 25.80
C LYS A 68 -8.72 -10.06 24.60
N LEU A 69 -8.36 -9.25 23.60
CA LEU A 69 -9.15 -9.08 22.38
C LEU A 69 -9.26 -10.36 21.54
N ASN A 70 -8.21 -11.19 21.48
CA ASN A 70 -8.24 -12.44 20.74
C ASN A 70 -9.26 -13.43 21.31
N ILE A 71 -9.40 -13.48 22.64
CA ILE A 71 -10.40 -14.33 23.31
C ILE A 71 -11.81 -13.90 22.88
N GLN A 72 -12.10 -12.60 22.91
CA GLN A 72 -13.40 -12.09 22.46
C GLN A 72 -13.63 -12.32 20.96
N LEU A 73 -12.61 -12.07 20.14
CA LEU A 73 -12.66 -12.32 18.70
C LEU A 73 -12.99 -13.78 18.36
N GLN A 74 -12.45 -14.73 19.12
CA GLN A 74 -12.74 -16.14 18.92
C GLN A 74 -14.22 -16.46 19.23
N ARG A 75 -14.76 -15.93 20.34
CA ARG A 75 -16.19 -16.09 20.68
C ARG A 75 -17.12 -15.52 19.61
N GLU A 76 -16.84 -14.32 19.11
CA GLU A 76 -17.66 -13.71 18.04
C GLU A 76 -17.61 -14.53 16.73
N ARG A 77 -16.45 -15.14 16.43
CA ARG A 77 -16.31 -16.04 15.26
C ARG A 77 -17.04 -17.36 15.44
N GLU A 78 -17.03 -17.92 16.65
CA GLU A 78 -17.80 -19.12 17.01
C GLU A 78 -19.31 -18.86 16.91
N GLN A 79 -19.75 -17.63 17.20
CA GLN A 79 -21.13 -17.17 16.95
C GLN A 79 -21.46 -16.92 15.46
N GLY A 80 -20.51 -17.12 14.55
CA GLY A 80 -20.70 -16.90 13.11
C GLY A 80 -20.49 -15.46 12.64
N LYS A 81 -20.19 -14.50 13.53
CA LYS A 81 -19.97 -13.10 13.14
C LYS A 81 -18.60 -12.90 12.51
N LYS A 82 -18.52 -12.00 11.53
CA LYS A 82 -17.26 -11.66 10.87
C LYS A 82 -16.49 -10.60 11.66
N ALA A 83 -15.62 -11.05 12.57
CA ALA A 83 -14.81 -10.16 13.41
C ALA A 83 -13.30 -10.21 13.10
N TYR A 84 -12.63 -9.05 13.25
CA TYR A 84 -11.17 -8.90 13.14
C TYR A 84 -10.64 -7.85 14.11
N ILE A 85 -9.36 -7.98 14.50
CA ILE A 85 -8.67 -6.97 15.32
C ILE A 85 -7.99 -5.97 14.40
N LYS A 86 -8.19 -4.68 14.69
CA LYS A 86 -7.46 -3.58 14.04
C LYS A 86 -6.96 -2.64 15.13
N TYR A 87 -5.66 -2.39 15.16
CA TYR A 87 -4.99 -1.73 16.29
C TYR A 87 -5.29 -2.49 17.60
N ASN A 88 -5.78 -1.80 18.63
CA ASN A 88 -6.16 -2.37 19.92
C ASN A 88 -7.69 -2.38 20.07
N LYS A 89 -8.39 -2.67 18.97
CA LYS A 89 -9.87 -2.70 18.94
C LYS A 89 -10.37 -3.94 18.20
N LEU A 90 -11.46 -4.49 18.69
CA LEU A 90 -12.25 -5.51 18.00
C LEU A 90 -13.23 -4.81 17.05
N VAL A 91 -13.19 -5.19 15.78
CA VAL A 91 -14.13 -4.69 14.77
C VAL A 91 -15.00 -5.85 14.31
N ILE A 92 -16.30 -5.73 14.56
CA ILE A 92 -17.32 -6.67 14.08
C ILE A 92 -17.91 -6.07 12.82
N LEU A 93 -17.79 -6.78 11.70
CA LEU A 93 -18.40 -6.33 10.44
C LEU A 93 -19.89 -6.64 10.51
N PRO A 94 -20.78 -5.67 10.23
CA PRO A 94 -22.20 -5.95 10.16
C PRO A 94 -22.43 -7.02 9.08
N GLU A 95 -23.38 -7.92 9.34
CA GLU A 95 -23.85 -8.81 8.30
C GLU A 95 -24.34 -7.95 7.13
N LYS A 96 -23.98 -8.35 5.91
CA LYS A 96 -24.53 -7.74 4.72
C LYS A 96 -26.00 -8.13 4.68
N VAL A 97 -26.85 -7.37 5.35
CA VAL A 97 -28.25 -7.26 4.96
C VAL A 97 -28.22 -6.92 3.47
N ASN A 98 -28.97 -7.68 2.67
CA ASN A 98 -29.10 -7.48 1.22
C ASN A 98 -29.88 -6.18 0.91
N SER A 99 -29.52 -5.10 1.57
CA SER A 99 -30.08 -3.78 1.40
C SER A 99 -29.40 -3.17 0.18
N GLN A 100 -30.01 -3.36 -0.99
CA GLN A 100 -29.78 -2.50 -2.17
C GLN A 100 -29.87 -0.99 -1.84
N GLN A 101 -30.37 -0.65 -0.65
CA GLN A 101 -30.57 0.70 -0.11
C GLN A 101 -29.31 1.40 0.41
N GLU A 102 -28.21 0.72 0.77
CA GLU A 102 -27.02 1.41 1.32
C GLU A 102 -26.01 1.88 0.26
N ARG A 103 -26.21 1.52 -1.01
CA ARG A 103 -25.48 2.14 -2.13
C ARG A 103 -26.14 3.45 -2.58
N GLN A 104 -26.67 4.23 -1.64
CA GLN A 104 -27.07 5.61 -1.88
C GLN A 104 -25.82 6.41 -2.25
N LYS A 105 -25.52 6.38 -3.55
CA LYS A 105 -24.71 7.40 -4.21
C LYS A 105 -25.28 8.75 -3.74
N ARG A 106 -24.39 9.65 -3.31
CA ARG A 106 -24.73 11.03 -2.94
C ARG A 106 -25.79 11.56 -3.90
N ILE A 107 -26.94 11.97 -3.37
CA ILE A 107 -27.94 12.69 -4.13
C ILE A 107 -27.28 14.02 -4.49
N LEU A 108 -27.07 14.27 -5.79
CA LEU A 108 -26.56 15.56 -6.27
C LEU A 108 -27.62 16.61 -5.92
N SER A 109 -27.28 17.58 -5.08
CA SER A 109 -28.16 18.72 -4.84
C SER A 109 -28.31 19.50 -6.15
N GLN A 110 -29.54 19.71 -6.59
CA GLN A 110 -29.79 20.63 -7.69
C GLN A 110 -29.50 22.05 -7.20
N SER A 111 -28.59 22.71 -7.90
CA SER A 111 -28.28 24.13 -7.70
C SER A 111 -29.52 24.96 -8.07
N PRO A 112 -29.83 26.08 -7.38
CA PRO A 112 -31.02 26.87 -7.67
C PRO A 112 -31.00 27.35 -9.13
N GLU A 113 -32.12 27.14 -9.83
CA GLU A 113 -32.33 27.70 -11.17
C GLU A 113 -32.52 29.22 -11.03
N THR A 114 -31.63 29.99 -11.64
CA THR A 114 -31.85 31.42 -11.83
C THR A 114 -32.87 31.58 -12.94
N ALA A 115 -34.03 32.12 -12.58
CA ALA A 115 -35.09 32.44 -13.53
C ALA A 115 -34.63 33.57 -14.48
N THR A 116 -34.15 33.20 -15.65
CA THR A 116 -34.15 34.10 -16.82
C THR A 116 -35.11 33.54 -17.84
N VAL A 117 -36.30 34.13 -17.87
CA VAL A 117 -37.30 33.97 -18.92
C VAL A 117 -36.68 34.41 -20.24
N ILE A 118 -36.34 33.46 -21.11
CA ILE A 118 -36.26 33.70 -22.55
C ILE A 118 -36.87 32.48 -23.24
N GLU A 119 -38.07 32.65 -23.77
CA GLU A 119 -38.73 31.73 -24.69
C GLU A 119 -37.83 31.50 -25.92
N LYS A 120 -37.63 30.23 -26.29
CA LYS A 120 -37.51 29.80 -27.70
C LYS A 120 -37.60 28.29 -27.83
N GLU A 121 -38.38 27.90 -28.82
CA GLU A 121 -38.82 26.57 -29.19
C GLU A 121 -37.71 25.64 -29.73
N HIS A 122 -37.83 24.36 -29.35
CA HIS A 122 -37.53 23.12 -30.11
C HIS A 122 -36.08 22.83 -30.60
N LYS A 123 -35.45 21.79 -30.02
CA LYS A 123 -35.33 20.42 -30.59
C LYS A 123 -34.37 19.55 -29.77
N ASN A 124 -34.85 18.36 -29.40
CA ASN A 124 -34.07 17.29 -28.80
C ASN A 124 -32.98 16.77 -29.75
N THR A 125 -31.70 16.87 -29.35
CA THR A 125 -30.67 15.90 -29.73
C THR A 125 -29.69 15.69 -28.58
N SER A 126 -29.68 14.49 -28.02
CA SER A 126 -28.63 13.98 -27.14
C SER A 126 -27.29 13.94 -27.87
N LYS A 127 -26.31 14.75 -27.43
CA LYS A 127 -24.88 14.55 -27.69
C LYS A 127 -24.07 15.08 -26.50
N ASN A 128 -23.62 14.16 -25.64
CA ASN A 128 -22.59 14.47 -24.64
C ASN A 128 -21.31 14.97 -25.36
N PRO A 129 -20.73 16.12 -25.01
CA PRO A 129 -19.45 16.52 -25.58
C PRO A 129 -18.33 15.64 -24.99
N THR A 130 -17.62 14.94 -25.86
CA THR A 130 -16.36 14.27 -25.52
C THR A 130 -15.28 15.32 -25.29
N LYS A 131 -14.78 15.46 -24.05
CA LYS A 131 -13.58 16.27 -23.79
C LYS A 131 -12.36 15.57 -24.39
N LYS A 132 -11.98 16.00 -25.59
CA LYS A 132 -10.67 15.75 -26.19
C LYS A 132 -9.70 16.80 -25.67
N ASN A 133 -8.89 16.47 -24.67
CA ASN A 133 -7.66 17.22 -24.40
C ASN A 133 -6.51 16.46 -25.05
N LYS A 134 -6.32 16.72 -26.35
CA LYS A 134 -5.09 16.39 -27.07
C LYS A 134 -4.24 17.65 -27.02
N MET A 135 -3.27 17.69 -26.11
CA MET A 135 -2.21 18.70 -26.19
C MET A 135 -1.16 18.13 -27.12
N ASP A 136 -1.16 18.61 -28.37
CA ASP A 136 -0.12 18.29 -29.32
C ASP A 136 1.21 18.89 -28.85
N LEU A 137 2.17 17.98 -28.76
CA LEU A 137 3.61 18.09 -28.93
C LEU A 137 4.08 19.41 -29.60
N TYR A 138 4.73 20.29 -28.83
CA TYR A 138 5.70 21.24 -29.38
C TYR A 138 7.10 20.74 -29.07
N LEU A 139 7.69 20.15 -30.11
CA LEU A 139 9.09 19.79 -30.20
C LEU A 139 9.90 21.08 -30.43
N VAL A 140 10.53 21.63 -29.40
CA VAL A 140 11.64 22.58 -29.59
C VAL A 140 12.95 21.81 -29.44
N LYS A 141 13.59 21.60 -30.58
CA LYS A 141 14.92 20.99 -30.74
C LYS A 141 15.99 21.91 -30.14
N ASN A 142 16.62 21.50 -29.05
CA ASN A 142 17.91 22.07 -28.66
C ASN A 142 19.03 21.16 -29.23
N LYS A 143 19.86 21.73 -30.10
CA LYS A 143 21.04 21.08 -30.70
C LYS A 143 22.11 20.84 -29.61
N PRO A 144 22.80 19.69 -29.61
CA PRO A 144 23.99 19.52 -28.76
C PRO A 144 25.15 20.32 -29.34
N VAL A 145 25.72 21.22 -28.54
CA VAL A 145 27.04 21.80 -28.79
C VAL A 145 28.06 20.78 -28.30
N ASN A 146 28.77 20.16 -29.26
CA ASN A 146 29.95 19.37 -28.98
C ASN A 146 31.10 20.33 -28.61
N THR A 147 31.54 20.29 -27.36
CA THR A 147 32.88 20.76 -26.99
C THR A 147 33.71 19.54 -26.62
N GLU A 148 34.63 19.18 -27.51
CA GLU A 148 35.68 18.20 -27.29
C GLU A 148 36.56 18.64 -26.11
N ILE A 149 36.40 17.98 -24.96
CA ILE A 149 37.43 18.01 -23.92
C ILE A 149 38.43 16.93 -24.29
N LYS A 150 39.49 17.34 -24.98
CA LYS A 150 40.67 16.51 -25.23
C LYS A 150 41.31 16.15 -23.90
N SER A 151 41.44 14.84 -23.65
CA SER A 151 42.25 14.27 -22.58
C SER A 151 43.73 14.56 -22.86
N PRO A 152 44.50 15.13 -21.91
CA PRO A 152 45.95 15.17 -22.01
C PRO A 152 46.51 13.83 -21.51
N SER A 153 47.07 13.06 -22.43
CA SER A 153 48.02 11.99 -22.13
C SER A 153 49.37 12.60 -21.75
N HIS A 154 49.86 12.33 -20.52
CA HIS A 154 51.25 12.59 -20.16
C HIS A 154 51.90 11.34 -19.55
N GLN A 155 52.58 10.63 -20.45
CA GLN A 155 53.90 10.01 -20.36
C GLN A 155 54.43 9.61 -18.96
N LEU A 156 54.62 8.29 -18.83
CA LEU A 156 55.51 7.65 -17.87
C LEU A 156 56.94 8.19 -18.02
N LEU A 157 57.47 8.79 -16.95
CA LEU A 157 58.90 9.05 -16.83
C LEU A 157 59.52 7.99 -15.92
N THR A 158 60.25 7.05 -16.52
CA THR A 158 61.22 6.22 -15.83
C THR A 158 62.46 7.06 -15.54
N LYS A 159 62.91 7.10 -14.29
CA LYS A 159 64.29 7.48 -13.94
C LYS A 159 64.93 6.32 -13.19
N LYS A 160 66.13 5.99 -13.68
CA LYS A 160 67.14 5.11 -13.11
C LYS A 160 67.63 5.62 -11.77
#